data_AF-A0A1C5Q8V9-F1
#
_entry.id   AF-A0A1C5Q8V9-F1
#
_cell.length_a   1.000
_cell.length_b   1.000
_cell.length_c   1.000
_cell.angle_alpha   90.00
_cell.angle_beta   90.00
_cell.angle_gamma   90.00
#
_symmetry.space_group_name_H-M   'P 1'
#
loop_
_entity.id
_entity.type
_entity.pdbx_description
1 polymer ?
#
loop_
_entity_poly.entity_id
_entity_poly.type
_entity_poly.pdbx_seq_one_letter_code
_entity_poly.pdbx_strand_id
1 'polypeptide(L)'
;MDLPKRQNRQKNSIRFQMPDLPPEMWCDFRIDLTEKHMTLTELAAKYSCDPRTVRACIQCNKSSSELGKQSVPTKIQIYEPHIRKLLLNMTTVPDDICTIYSLSRYLYPLLQQQGYTGSERTLRNHLSSQPYIKAFLEKNKYFKHGTQENVCVEKEDLCYISKTPKI
;
A
#
# COMPACT_ATOMS: atom_id res chain seq x y z
N MET A 1 -4.52 47.72 -10.47
CA MET A 1 -4.77 46.35 -9.97
C MET A 1 -3.55 45.52 -10.32
N ASP A 2 -2.51 45.62 -9.50
CA ASP A 2 -1.22 44.97 -9.73
C ASP A 2 -1.23 43.55 -9.15
N LEU A 3 -1.01 42.56 -10.02
CA LEU A 3 -0.86 41.16 -9.66
C LEU A 3 0.47 40.94 -8.92
N PRO A 4 0.50 40.13 -7.85
CA PRO A 4 1.72 39.90 -7.09
C PRO A 4 2.72 39.06 -7.89
N LYS A 5 3.99 39.49 -7.79
CA LYS A 5 5.20 38.91 -8.36
C LYS A 5 5.24 37.39 -8.25
N ARG A 6 5.48 36.71 -9.38
CA ARG A 6 5.92 35.31 -9.43
C ARG A 6 7.16 35.17 -8.56
N GLN A 7 7.02 34.55 -7.39
CA GLN A 7 8.16 34.13 -6.59
C GLN A 7 9.02 33.20 -7.43
N ASN A 8 10.24 33.65 -7.74
CA ASN A 8 11.31 32.80 -8.21
C ASN A 8 11.45 31.65 -7.21
N ARG A 9 10.99 30.45 -7.58
CA ARG A 9 11.46 29.22 -6.95
C ARG A 9 12.93 29.12 -7.29
N GLN A 10 13.78 29.71 -6.45
CA GLN A 10 15.19 29.35 -6.39
C GLN A 10 15.21 27.84 -6.20
N LYS A 11 15.48 27.10 -7.29
CA LYS A 11 15.97 25.74 -7.20
C LYS A 11 17.31 25.88 -6.52
N ASN A 12 17.30 25.88 -5.19
CA ASN A 12 18.51 25.69 -4.43
C ASN A 12 19.03 24.33 -4.87
N SER A 13 20.01 24.33 -5.77
CA SER A 13 20.97 23.25 -5.87
C SER A 13 21.74 23.29 -4.55
N ILE A 14 21.10 22.81 -3.48
CA ILE A 14 21.79 22.54 -2.23
C ILE A 14 22.73 21.40 -2.62
N ARG A 15 23.95 21.78 -3.03
CA ARG A 15 25.07 20.87 -3.12
C ARG A 15 25.09 20.17 -1.78
N PHE A 16 25.15 18.85 -1.83
CA PHE A 16 25.22 18.05 -0.62
C PHE A 16 26.38 18.57 0.23
N GLN A 17 26.08 19.07 1.43
CA GLN A 17 27.08 19.51 2.38
C GLN A 17 27.39 18.36 3.31
N MET A 18 28.67 18.07 3.46
CA MET A 18 29.12 17.06 4.41
C MET A 18 29.02 17.65 5.82
N PRO A 19 28.27 17.04 6.75
CA PRO A 19 28.36 17.36 8.16
C PRO A 19 29.77 17.17 8.68
N ASP A 20 30.10 18.08 9.58
CA ASP A 20 31.33 18.12 10.34
C ASP A 20 31.23 17.13 11.51
N LEU A 21 31.35 15.85 11.20
CA LEU A 21 31.31 14.75 12.15
C LEU A 21 32.47 13.79 11.86
N PRO A 22 33.03 13.12 12.88
CA PRO A 22 34.04 12.08 12.68
C PRO A 22 33.54 10.97 11.73
N PRO A 23 34.39 10.40 10.86
CA PRO A 23 34.02 9.34 9.90
C PRO A 23 33.37 8.12 10.56
N GLU A 24 33.76 7.79 11.78
CA GLU A 24 33.25 6.64 12.54
C GLU A 24 31.76 6.78 12.90
N MET A 25 31.23 8.01 12.89
CA MET A 25 29.81 8.30 13.14
C MET A 25 29.01 8.49 11.85
N TRP A 26 29.63 8.31 10.69
CA TRP A 26 28.93 8.44 9.42
C TRP A 26 28.06 7.22 9.17
N CYS A 27 26.91 7.44 8.56
CA CYS A 27 26.12 6.33 8.05
C CYS A 27 26.81 5.65 6.85
N ASP A 28 26.55 4.36 6.65
CA ASP A 28 27.20 3.52 5.62
C ASP A 28 27.17 4.13 4.21
N PHE A 29 26.09 4.84 3.86
CA PHE A 29 25.97 5.52 2.57
C PHE A 29 27.04 6.57 2.35
N ARG A 30 27.42 7.30 3.40
CA ARG A 30 28.44 8.35 3.33
C ARG A 30 29.80 7.73 3.23
N ILE A 31 30.08 6.70 4.01
CA ILE A 31 31.33 5.93 3.93
C ILE A 31 31.56 5.45 2.50
N ASP A 32 30.56 4.81 1.88
CA ASP A 32 30.67 4.38 0.48
C ASP A 32 30.79 5.56 -0.51
N LEU A 33 30.15 6.71 -0.24
CA LEU A 33 30.27 7.93 -1.06
C LEU A 33 31.69 8.53 -0.98
N THR A 34 32.32 8.49 0.19
CA THR A 34 33.54 9.26 0.49
C THR A 34 34.80 8.44 0.38
N GLU A 35 34.78 7.21 0.88
CA GLU A 35 35.94 6.31 0.87
C GLU A 35 35.99 5.48 -0.41
N LYS A 36 34.83 5.06 -0.93
CA LYS A 36 34.74 4.26 -2.16
C LYS A 36 34.40 5.09 -3.40
N HIS A 37 34.27 6.40 -3.24
CA HIS A 37 33.93 7.36 -4.30
C HIS A 37 32.71 6.95 -5.16
N MET A 38 31.76 6.21 -4.59
CA MET A 38 30.57 5.78 -5.32
C MET A 38 29.67 6.99 -5.60
N THR A 39 29.06 7.02 -6.77
CA THR A 39 28.03 8.00 -7.12
C THR A 39 26.70 7.67 -6.44
N LEU A 40 25.79 8.65 -6.35
CA LEU A 40 24.42 8.40 -5.84
C LEU A 40 23.69 7.31 -6.65
N THR A 41 23.97 7.19 -7.95
CA THR A 41 23.36 6.18 -8.82
C THR A 41 23.91 4.78 -8.53
N GLU A 42 25.21 4.66 -8.25
CA GLU A 42 25.84 3.38 -7.90
C GLU A 42 25.41 2.92 -6.50
N LEU A 43 25.30 3.84 -5.54
CA LEU A 43 24.72 3.56 -4.23
C LEU A 43 23.27 3.09 -4.37
N ALA A 44 22.47 3.79 -5.19
CA ALA A 44 21.10 3.40 -5.48
C ALA A 44 21.00 1.99 -6.09
N ALA A 45 21.91 1.63 -7.01
CA ALA A 45 21.99 0.29 -7.56
C ALA A 45 22.40 -0.74 -6.49
N LYS A 46 23.48 -0.46 -5.74
CA LYS A 46 24.01 -1.33 -4.66
C LYS A 46 22.96 -1.66 -3.61
N TYR A 47 22.19 -0.66 -3.20
CA TYR A 47 21.14 -0.79 -2.17
C TYR A 47 19.74 -0.97 -2.76
N SER A 48 19.62 -1.14 -4.08
CA SER A 48 18.37 -1.37 -4.81
C SER A 48 17.25 -0.37 -4.45
N CYS A 49 17.56 0.92 -4.46
CA CYS A 49 16.63 2.00 -4.12
C CYS A 49 16.76 3.18 -5.11
N ASP A 50 15.87 4.17 -5.03
CA ASP A 50 15.96 5.37 -5.88
C ASP A 50 17.12 6.28 -5.43
N PRO A 51 17.90 6.89 -6.36
CA PRO A 51 18.96 7.84 -6.00
C PRO A 51 18.50 9.02 -5.12
N ARG A 52 17.23 9.43 -5.22
CA ARG A 52 16.62 10.45 -4.34
C ARG A 52 16.49 9.94 -2.90
N THR A 53 16.23 8.66 -2.72
CA THR A 53 16.14 8.02 -1.40
C THR A 53 17.51 7.96 -0.74
N VAL A 54 18.55 7.58 -1.49
CA VAL A 54 19.95 7.63 -1.01
C VAL A 54 20.30 9.06 -0.58
N ARG A 55 20.02 10.05 -1.43
CA ARG A 55 20.27 11.46 -1.11
C ARG A 55 19.56 11.92 0.18
N ALA A 56 18.29 11.57 0.34
CA ALA A 56 17.52 11.89 1.55
C ALA A 56 18.09 11.21 2.79
N CYS A 57 18.52 9.94 2.70
CA CYS A 57 19.13 9.22 3.81
C CYS A 57 20.46 9.86 4.23
N ILE A 58 21.29 10.22 3.27
CA ILE A 58 22.56 10.92 3.53
C ILE A 58 22.30 12.29 4.19
N GLN A 59 21.30 13.05 3.73
CA GLN A 59 20.91 14.34 4.33
C GLN A 59 20.40 14.20 5.77
N CYS A 60 19.69 13.11 6.07
CA CYS A 60 19.16 12.83 7.39
C CYS A 60 20.09 11.96 8.27
N ASN A 61 21.32 11.69 7.80
CA ASN A 61 22.28 10.77 8.43
C ASN A 61 21.69 9.39 8.82
N LYS A 62 20.81 8.86 7.97
CA LYS A 62 20.16 7.56 8.16
C LYS A 62 21.03 6.43 7.62
N SER A 63 21.08 5.31 8.34
CA SER A 63 21.87 4.13 7.96
C SER A 63 21.24 3.32 6.84
N SER A 64 22.04 2.45 6.20
CA SER A 64 21.52 1.56 5.15
C SER A 64 20.46 0.60 5.66
N SER A 65 20.55 0.24 6.94
CA SER A 65 19.55 -0.57 7.63
C SER A 65 18.16 0.08 7.72
N GLU A 66 18.07 1.40 7.65
CA GLU A 66 16.81 2.15 7.71
C GLU A 66 16.04 2.19 6.39
N LEU A 67 16.67 1.82 5.26
CA LEU A 67 15.98 1.74 3.97
C LEU A 67 14.85 0.71 3.94
N GLY A 68 14.79 -0.17 4.95
CA GLY A 68 13.86 -1.29 4.97
C GLY A 68 14.18 -2.29 3.86
N LYS A 69 13.70 -3.53 4.02
CA LYS A 69 13.85 -4.56 2.98
C LYS A 69 13.24 -4.05 1.68
N GLN A 70 13.97 -4.21 0.57
CA GLN A 70 13.58 -3.89 -0.80
C GLN A 70 12.05 -3.86 -0.97
N SER A 71 11.45 -2.68 -0.96
CA SER A 71 10.11 -2.55 -1.52
C SER A 71 10.30 -2.44 -3.03
N VAL A 72 10.44 -3.59 -3.69
CA VAL A 72 10.25 -3.65 -5.13
C VAL A 72 8.86 -3.06 -5.38
N PRO A 73 8.70 -1.99 -6.18
CA PRO A 73 7.39 -1.47 -6.54
C PRO A 73 6.74 -2.44 -7.53
N THR A 74 6.40 -3.62 -7.07
CA THR A 74 5.58 -4.57 -7.80
C THR A 74 4.20 -3.99 -7.90
N LYS A 75 3.84 -3.56 -9.10
CA LYS A 75 2.57 -2.93 -9.46
C LYS A 75 1.40 -3.89 -9.18
N ILE A 76 0.98 -3.94 -7.91
CA ILE A 76 -0.16 -4.74 -7.45
C ILE A 76 -1.44 -4.35 -8.19
N GLN A 77 -1.52 -3.11 -8.69
CA GLN A 77 -2.65 -2.59 -9.46
C GLN A 77 -2.94 -3.42 -10.72
N ILE A 78 -1.94 -4.05 -11.35
CA ILE A 78 -2.14 -4.89 -12.55
C ILE A 78 -2.94 -6.15 -12.18
N TYR A 79 -2.83 -6.62 -10.93
CA TYR A 79 -3.54 -7.80 -10.43
C TYR A 79 -4.92 -7.49 -9.86
N GLU A 80 -5.33 -6.21 -9.83
CA GLU A 80 -6.63 -5.76 -9.32
C GLU A 80 -7.83 -6.51 -9.95
N PRO A 81 -7.90 -6.73 -11.28
CA PRO A 81 -8.99 -7.49 -11.87
C PRO A 81 -9.04 -8.94 -11.37
N HIS A 82 -7.86 -9.53 -11.12
CA HIS A 82 -7.74 -10.90 -10.64
C HIS A 82 -8.18 -11.01 -9.17
N ILE A 83 -7.75 -10.07 -8.33
CA ILE A 83 -8.19 -9.99 -6.92
C ILE A 83 -9.71 -9.90 -6.84
N ARG A 84 -10.34 -9.05 -7.66
CA ARG A 84 -11.79 -8.94 -7.71
C ARG A 84 -12.46 -10.24 -8.13
N LYS A 85 -11.94 -10.89 -9.17
CA LYS A 85 -12.46 -12.18 -9.64
C LYS A 85 -12.37 -13.26 -8.56
N LEU A 86 -11.23 -13.33 -7.83
CA LEU A 86 -11.06 -14.28 -6.73
C LEU A 86 -12.08 -14.05 -5.62
N LEU A 87 -12.32 -12.79 -5.24
CA LEU A 87 -13.29 -12.44 -4.19
C LEU A 87 -14.74 -12.72 -4.62
N LEU A 88 -15.09 -12.45 -5.87
CA LEU A 88 -16.43 -12.73 -6.40
C LEU A 88 -16.71 -14.24 -6.52
N ASN A 89 -15.67 -15.03 -6.80
CA ASN A 89 -15.79 -16.47 -6.94
C ASN A 89 -15.74 -17.24 -5.61
N MET A 90 -15.52 -16.56 -4.48
CA MET A 90 -15.63 -17.18 -3.16
C MET A 90 -17.11 -17.42 -2.82
N THR A 91 -17.57 -18.65 -3.06
CA THR A 91 -18.93 -19.10 -2.67
C THR A 91 -19.07 -19.26 -1.16
N THR A 92 -17.99 -19.67 -0.49
CA THR A 92 -17.89 -19.77 0.97
C THR A 92 -16.53 -19.20 1.38
N VAL A 93 -16.55 -18.16 2.21
CA VAL A 93 -15.33 -17.57 2.76
C VAL A 93 -14.91 -18.39 3.97
N PRO A 94 -13.67 -18.92 4.03
CA PRO A 94 -13.16 -19.59 5.21
C PRO A 94 -13.30 -18.72 6.47
N ASP A 95 -13.72 -19.33 7.58
CA ASP A 95 -14.04 -18.63 8.83
C ASP A 95 -12.86 -17.82 9.42
N ASP A 96 -11.63 -18.17 9.04
CA ASP A 96 -10.39 -17.48 9.44
C ASP A 96 -10.14 -16.16 8.68
N ILE A 97 -10.90 -15.88 7.61
CA ILE A 97 -10.78 -14.65 6.82
C ILE A 97 -11.70 -13.55 7.35
N CYS A 98 -11.38 -13.05 8.54
CA CYS A 98 -12.13 -11.96 9.19
C CYS A 98 -11.40 -10.59 9.17
N THR A 99 -10.16 -10.55 8.72
CA THR A 99 -9.32 -9.34 8.71
C THR A 99 -8.63 -9.13 7.37
N ILE A 100 -8.17 -7.90 7.12
CA ILE A 100 -7.34 -7.60 5.93
C ILE A 100 -6.06 -8.45 5.94
N TYR A 101 -5.52 -8.74 7.14
CA TYR A 101 -4.33 -9.57 7.30
C TYR A 101 -4.58 -11.05 6.94
N SER A 102 -5.68 -11.65 7.40
CA SER A 102 -6.01 -13.03 7.03
C SER A 102 -6.38 -13.13 5.54
N LEU A 103 -7.06 -12.12 5.00
CA LEU A 103 -7.35 -12.04 3.57
C LEU A 103 -6.07 -11.91 2.73
N SER A 104 -5.12 -11.07 3.13
CA SER A 104 -3.85 -10.95 2.40
C SER A 104 -3.04 -12.23 2.46
N ARG A 105 -3.02 -12.94 3.59
CA ARG A 105 -2.39 -14.25 3.72
C ARG A 105 -3.00 -15.30 2.79
N TYR A 106 -4.30 -15.27 2.61
CA TYR A 106 -5.01 -16.18 1.69
C TYR A 106 -4.72 -15.85 0.22
N LEU A 107 -4.82 -14.58 -0.17
CA LEU A 107 -4.69 -14.15 -1.57
C LEU A 107 -3.24 -14.18 -2.07
N TYR A 108 -2.27 -13.98 -1.18
CA TYR A 108 -0.85 -13.89 -1.54
C TYR A 108 -0.33 -15.10 -2.33
N PRO A 109 -0.46 -16.36 -1.88
CA PRO A 109 0.01 -17.51 -2.65
C PRO A 109 -0.70 -17.66 -4.01
N LEU A 110 -1.99 -17.30 -4.10
CA LEU A 110 -2.74 -17.35 -5.36
C LEU A 110 -2.21 -16.34 -6.37
N LEU A 111 -1.87 -15.14 -5.90
CA LEU A 111 -1.24 -14.11 -6.74
C LEU A 111 0.17 -14.50 -7.18
N GLN A 112 0.94 -15.18 -6.32
CA GLN A 112 2.26 -15.69 -6.69
C GLN A 112 2.18 -16.69 -7.85
N GLN A 113 1.16 -17.55 -7.89
CA GLN A 113 0.93 -18.47 -9.02
C GLN A 113 0.64 -17.74 -10.34
N GLN A 114 0.14 -16.50 -10.27
CA GLN A 114 -0.13 -15.64 -11.43
C GLN A 114 1.08 -14.77 -11.83
N GLY A 115 2.24 -14.95 -11.17
CA GLY A 115 3.47 -14.19 -11.46
C GLY A 115 3.64 -12.93 -10.62
N TYR A 116 2.86 -12.72 -9.56
CA TYR A 116 3.10 -11.62 -8.63
C TYR A 116 4.41 -11.84 -7.85
N THR A 117 5.38 -10.95 -8.07
CA THR A 117 6.70 -11.00 -7.42
C THR A 117 6.82 -10.07 -6.20
N GLY A 118 5.71 -9.47 -5.78
CA GLY A 118 5.71 -8.46 -4.72
C GLY A 118 5.62 -9.04 -3.33
N SER A 119 5.72 -8.18 -2.32
CA SER A 119 5.57 -8.60 -0.92
C SER A 119 4.10 -8.71 -0.51
N GLU A 120 3.79 -9.61 0.41
CA GLU A 120 2.47 -9.69 1.05
C GLU A 120 2.09 -8.37 1.72
N ARG A 121 3.06 -7.62 2.28
CA ARG A 121 2.82 -6.30 2.87
C ARG A 121 2.30 -5.30 1.83
N THR A 122 2.83 -5.34 0.61
CA THR A 122 2.38 -4.48 -0.50
C THR A 122 0.94 -4.82 -0.88
N LEU A 123 0.61 -6.11 -0.98
CA LEU A 123 -0.75 -6.57 -1.19
C LEU A 123 -1.68 -6.10 -0.05
N ARG A 124 -1.30 -6.31 1.21
CA ARG A 124 -2.11 -5.91 2.37
C ARG A 124 -2.41 -4.42 2.40
N ASN A 125 -1.40 -3.59 2.12
CA ASN A 125 -1.56 -2.14 2.04
C ASN A 125 -2.52 -1.74 0.92
N HIS A 126 -2.40 -2.40 -0.25
CA HIS A 126 -3.32 -2.20 -1.36
C HIS A 126 -4.75 -2.56 -0.96
N LEU A 127 -4.98 -3.76 -0.43
CA LEU A 127 -6.30 -4.22 0.03
C LEU A 127 -6.92 -3.27 1.06
N SER A 128 -6.11 -2.76 2.00
CA SER A 128 -6.57 -1.79 3.01
C SER A 128 -7.02 -0.45 2.43
N SER A 129 -6.49 -0.06 1.28
CA SER A 129 -6.86 1.19 0.60
C SER A 129 -8.15 1.07 -0.21
N GLN A 130 -8.65 -0.14 -0.44
CA GLN A 130 -9.79 -0.39 -1.32
C GLN A 130 -11.13 -0.46 -0.56
N PRO A 131 -12.14 0.36 -0.92
CA PRO A 131 -13.42 0.38 -0.21
C PRO A 131 -14.21 -0.93 -0.36
N TYR A 132 -14.12 -1.58 -1.53
CA TYR A 132 -14.82 -2.85 -1.78
C TYR A 132 -14.30 -4.01 -0.92
N ILE A 133 -13.04 -3.97 -0.48
CA ILE A 133 -12.47 -4.97 0.43
C ILE A 133 -13.06 -4.84 1.83
N LYS A 134 -13.26 -3.60 2.29
CA LYS A 134 -13.93 -3.35 3.58
C LYS A 134 -15.36 -3.88 3.55
N ALA A 135 -16.11 -3.55 2.49
CA ALA A 135 -17.47 -4.06 2.30
C ALA A 135 -17.53 -5.60 2.25
N PHE A 136 -16.56 -6.24 1.56
CA PHE A 136 -16.44 -7.70 1.54
C PHE A 136 -16.22 -8.27 2.95
N LEU A 137 -15.28 -7.72 3.72
CA LEU A 137 -15.01 -8.21 5.08
C LEU A 137 -16.16 -7.94 6.04
N GLU A 138 -16.86 -6.81 5.92
CA GLU A 138 -18.05 -6.50 6.71
C GLU A 138 -19.16 -7.51 6.44
N LYS A 139 -19.48 -7.76 5.16
CA LYS A 139 -20.49 -8.77 4.78
C LYS A 139 -20.18 -10.15 5.35
N ASN A 140 -18.90 -10.56 5.35
CA ASN A 140 -18.47 -11.85 5.84
C ASN A 140 -18.26 -11.91 7.36
N LYS A 141 -18.04 -10.79 8.06
CA LYS A 141 -18.01 -10.75 9.53
C LYS A 141 -19.37 -11.09 10.16
N TYR A 142 -20.46 -10.86 9.43
CA TYR A 142 -21.82 -11.23 9.86
C TYR A 142 -22.20 -12.66 9.49
N PHE A 143 -21.36 -13.40 8.74
CA PHE A 143 -21.45 -14.85 8.64
C PHE A 143 -20.94 -15.45 9.96
N LYS A 144 -21.77 -15.41 11.00
CA LYS A 144 -21.52 -16.19 12.21
C LYS A 144 -21.50 -17.68 11.84
N HIS A 145 -20.48 -18.38 12.30
CA HIS A 145 -20.38 -19.84 12.32
C HIS A 145 -21.74 -20.48 12.62
N GLY A 146 -22.19 -21.33 11.71
CA GLY A 146 -23.23 -22.32 11.95
C GLY A 146 -24.64 -21.76 12.16
N THR A 147 -25.35 -21.50 11.07
CA THR A 147 -26.79 -21.80 11.01
C THR A 147 -27.17 -22.08 9.56
N GLN A 148 -27.66 -23.31 9.32
CA GLN A 148 -28.71 -23.49 8.32
C GLN A 148 -29.87 -22.57 8.71
N GLU A 149 -30.58 -22.06 7.70
CA GLU A 149 -31.78 -21.23 7.81
C GLU A 149 -31.54 -19.73 8.10
N ASN A 150 -31.69 -18.87 7.08
CA ASN A 150 -32.98 -18.24 6.78
C ASN A 150 -32.84 -17.04 5.85
N VAL A 151 -33.60 -17.11 4.76
CA VAL A 151 -34.50 -16.07 4.25
C VAL A 151 -33.95 -14.64 4.28
N CYS A 152 -33.41 -14.19 3.16
CA CYS A 152 -33.49 -12.78 2.82
C CYS A 152 -34.96 -12.46 2.52
N VAL A 153 -35.63 -11.88 3.52
CA VAL A 153 -36.83 -11.07 3.31
C VAL A 153 -36.39 -9.91 2.43
N GLU A 154 -36.78 -9.93 1.16
CA GLU A 154 -36.91 -8.71 0.39
C GLU A 154 -37.88 -7.79 1.13
N LYS A 155 -37.48 -6.54 1.34
CA LYS A 155 -38.39 -5.40 1.20
C LYS A 155 -37.58 -4.13 1.06
N GLU A 156 -37.46 -3.75 -0.20
CA GLU A 156 -37.23 -2.38 -0.62
C GLU A 156 -38.31 -1.46 -0.04
N ASP A 157 -37.88 -0.26 0.33
CA ASP A 157 -38.72 0.91 0.54
C ASP A 157 -39.61 1.18 -0.68
N LEU A 158 -40.87 1.60 -0.46
CA LEU A 158 -41.45 2.82 -1.06
C LEU A 158 -42.97 2.98 -0.82
N CYS A 159 -43.31 4.21 -0.43
CA CYS A 159 -44.48 5.01 -0.79
C CYS A 159 -45.90 4.65 -0.34
N TYR A 160 -46.37 5.41 0.66
CA TYR A 160 -47.42 6.45 0.56
C TYR A 160 -48.74 6.18 -0.19
N ILE A 161 -49.83 6.31 0.58
CA ILE A 161 -51.19 6.82 0.26
C ILE A 161 -52.06 5.99 -0.70
N SER A 162 -53.20 5.50 -0.21
CA SER A 162 -54.51 6.09 -0.56
C SER A 162 -55.68 5.45 0.20
N LYS A 163 -56.62 6.33 0.52
CA LYS A 163 -57.89 6.12 1.22
C LYS A 163 -58.87 5.30 0.37
N THR A 164 -59.75 4.52 1.00
CA THR A 164 -61.23 4.64 1.06
C THR A 164 -61.97 3.27 1.17
N PRO A 165 -63.23 3.27 1.69
CA PRO A 165 -63.84 2.19 2.48
C PRO A 165 -64.98 1.43 1.75
N LYS A 166 -65.75 0.63 2.52
CA LYS A 166 -67.07 -0.04 2.27
C LYS A 166 -66.95 -1.58 2.18
N ILE A 167 -67.81 -2.42 2.75
CA ILE A 167 -69.13 -2.33 3.43
C ILE A 167 -69.07 -3.19 4.69
#